data_AF-X0YM80-F1
#
_entry.id   AF-X0YM80-F1
#
_cell.length_a   1.000
_cell.length_b   1.000
_cell.length_c   1.000
_cell.angle_alpha   90.00
_cell.angle_beta   90.00
_cell.angle_gamma   90.00
#
_symmetry.space_group_name_H-M   'P 1'
#
loop_
_entity.id
_entity.type
_entity.pdbx_description
1 polymer ?
#
loop_
_entity_poly.entity_id
_entity_poly.type
_entity_poly.pdbx_seq_one_letter_code
_entity_poly.pdbx_strand_id
1 'polypeptide(L)'
;TMMDWDGGPIDKETVNYSGTDISNLYPWFFDKYVKQTPTNNDYISPWDIDWINVTALNPTTPSNYTLNSVFNYYVMSEGTVLQIPLNASILIQIDILINSIGPKILKYDWLTDDPTIDLLDDFDLISPSGKLIDNDYGLAQHSVVVTSVDLFRYITFVANEKGTYRLLMKANYEKSTYLTMEFLDTPISNLPLNTLKIDGNGDEDPNVQEGWDLTWQNRWYRFNGEKGDLFKLDLGIDYTGLYPAVNLWTPCENGYIQNSIGTGVSDIYFLTTGTAYLSFIDETFDWWYRYSLFLSECEMLNYTLGNDVLSTKILGNQRKAIEFEVEEEGYVMFNYTLSSPSLADPEIYAGGTSNGFLYEDSNSPDCYSIIEPIVEKVIGSDTFYYYYLPNGTYKAF
;
A
#
# COMPACT_ATOMS: atom_id res chain seq x y z
N THR A 1 -44.96 -5.54 -0.36
CA THR A 1 -46.13 -6.41 -0.07
C THR A 1 -45.79 -7.77 -0.60
N MET A 2 -45.61 -8.76 0.28
CA MET A 2 -45.34 -10.15 -0.13
C MET A 2 -46.60 -11.00 0.13
N MET A 3 -46.91 -11.91 -0.78
CA MET A 3 -47.97 -12.90 -0.61
C MET A 3 -47.45 -14.05 0.26
N ASP A 4 -48.30 -14.50 1.18
CA ASP A 4 -48.13 -15.75 1.91
C ASP A 4 -48.27 -16.95 0.95
N TRP A 5 -47.42 -17.97 1.11
CA TRP A 5 -47.25 -19.06 0.15
C TRP A 5 -48.39 -20.09 0.18
N ASP A 6 -49.25 -20.05 1.22
CA ASP A 6 -50.42 -20.93 1.35
C ASP A 6 -51.72 -20.33 0.79
N GLY A 7 -51.66 -19.16 0.14
CA GLY A 7 -52.84 -18.50 -0.43
C GLY A 7 -53.79 -17.89 0.62
N GLY A 8 -53.30 -17.72 1.85
CA GLY A 8 -53.99 -16.99 2.92
C GLY A 8 -54.07 -15.48 2.65
N PRO A 9 -54.89 -14.74 3.42
CA PRO A 9 -54.98 -13.29 3.31
C PRO A 9 -53.60 -12.66 3.52
N ILE A 10 -53.23 -11.73 2.63
CA ILE A 10 -51.95 -11.01 2.61
C ILE A 10 -51.70 -10.38 3.99
N ASP A 11 -50.77 -10.94 4.75
CA ASP A 11 -50.33 -10.29 5.98
C ASP A 11 -49.26 -9.25 5.63
N LYS A 12 -49.56 -8.00 5.98
CA LYS A 12 -48.59 -6.90 5.89
C LYS A 12 -47.92 -6.79 7.25
N GLU A 13 -46.80 -7.47 7.45
CA GLU A 13 -45.93 -7.08 8.55
C GLU A 13 -45.32 -5.71 8.27
N THR A 14 -45.65 -4.75 9.11
CA THR A 14 -45.05 -3.42 9.11
C THR A 14 -43.94 -3.44 10.15
N VAL A 15 -42.69 -3.37 9.70
CA VAL A 15 -41.53 -3.31 10.60
C VAL A 15 -41.53 -1.95 11.29
N ASN A 16 -41.99 -1.92 12.53
CA ASN A 16 -42.21 -0.67 13.25
C ASN A 16 -40.98 -0.20 14.06
N TYR A 17 -39.95 -1.04 14.26
CA TYR A 17 -38.76 -0.72 15.06
C TYR A 17 -37.47 -1.38 14.54
N SER A 18 -36.33 -0.70 14.72
CA SER A 18 -34.99 -1.25 14.42
C SER A 18 -34.65 -2.41 15.37
N GLY A 19 -34.24 -3.55 14.82
CA GLY A 19 -33.90 -4.77 15.59
C GLY A 19 -34.97 -5.86 15.58
N THR A 20 -36.02 -5.72 14.76
CA THR A 20 -37.00 -6.78 14.54
C THR A 20 -36.38 -7.88 13.67
N ASP A 21 -36.38 -9.13 14.14
CA ASP A 21 -35.81 -10.28 13.44
C ASP A 21 -36.64 -10.62 12.18
N ILE A 22 -36.05 -10.43 11.01
CA ILE A 22 -36.66 -10.67 9.69
C ILE A 22 -36.17 -11.97 9.03
N SER A 23 -35.47 -12.84 9.76
CA SER A 23 -34.92 -14.10 9.25
C SER A 23 -35.99 -15.04 8.66
N ASN A 24 -37.25 -14.90 9.07
CA ASN A 24 -38.38 -15.66 8.53
C ASN A 24 -38.89 -15.15 7.16
N LEU A 25 -38.38 -14.02 6.64
CA LEU A 25 -38.80 -13.41 5.37
C LEU A 25 -37.87 -13.75 4.19
N TYR A 26 -37.06 -14.81 4.31
CA TYR A 26 -36.17 -15.28 3.24
C TYR A 26 -36.98 -15.48 1.93
N PRO A 27 -36.62 -14.85 0.79
CA PRO A 27 -37.33 -15.09 -0.45
C PRO A 27 -36.75 -16.33 -1.13
N TRP A 28 -37.46 -17.46 -1.04
CA TRP A 28 -37.05 -18.77 -1.59
C TRP A 28 -37.12 -18.80 -3.13
N PHE A 29 -37.36 -17.64 -3.77
CA PHE A 29 -37.55 -17.49 -5.21
C PHE A 29 -36.24 -17.61 -6.01
N PHE A 30 -35.08 -17.50 -5.37
CA PHE A 30 -33.78 -17.64 -6.03
C PHE A 30 -33.33 -19.09 -6.23
N ASP A 31 -33.88 -20.05 -5.48
CA ASP A 31 -33.45 -21.45 -5.57
C ASP A 31 -33.92 -22.18 -6.84
N LYS A 32 -34.88 -21.61 -7.58
CA LYS A 32 -35.45 -22.23 -8.79
C LYS A 32 -34.88 -21.72 -10.10
N TYR A 33 -34.10 -20.64 -10.12
CA TYR A 33 -33.59 -20.04 -11.36
C TYR A 33 -32.30 -20.66 -11.91
N VAL A 34 -31.65 -21.57 -11.18
CA VAL A 34 -30.31 -22.11 -11.55
C VAL A 34 -30.35 -23.59 -11.96
N LYS A 35 -31.54 -24.13 -12.28
CA LYS A 35 -31.64 -25.50 -12.80
C LYS A 35 -32.26 -25.47 -14.19
N GLN A 36 -31.38 -25.58 -15.19
CA GLN A 36 -31.61 -25.93 -16.61
C GLN A 36 -31.68 -24.76 -17.61
N THR A 37 -30.54 -24.40 -18.20
CA THR A 37 -30.46 -23.95 -19.61
C THR A 37 -29.08 -24.26 -20.20
N PRO A 38 -28.99 -25.01 -21.32
CA PRO A 38 -27.75 -25.24 -22.04
C PRO A 38 -27.62 -24.27 -23.23
N THR A 39 -26.56 -23.47 -23.33
CA THR A 39 -26.21 -22.77 -24.58
C THR A 39 -24.70 -22.57 -24.74
N ASN A 40 -24.21 -22.90 -25.94
CA ASN A 40 -22.85 -22.67 -26.44
C ASN A 40 -22.60 -21.18 -26.68
N ASN A 41 -21.49 -20.67 -26.14
CA ASN A 41 -20.94 -19.30 -26.19
C ASN A 41 -21.57 -18.24 -25.27
N ASP A 42 -20.70 -17.73 -24.38
CA ASP A 42 -20.65 -16.50 -23.59
C ASP A 42 -21.75 -16.15 -22.56
N TYR A 43 -21.28 -16.09 -21.30
CA TYR A 43 -21.62 -15.20 -20.17
C TYR A 43 -23.10 -15.17 -19.66
N ILE A 44 -23.39 -15.32 -18.37
CA ILE A 44 -22.75 -14.67 -17.20
C ILE A 44 -22.58 -15.69 -16.07
N SER A 45 -21.34 -15.89 -15.60
CA SER A 45 -21.05 -16.58 -14.35
C SER A 45 -21.30 -15.61 -13.19
N PRO A 46 -22.12 -15.95 -12.19
CA PRO A 46 -22.25 -15.15 -10.97
C PRO A 46 -20.98 -15.15 -10.10
N TRP A 47 -19.89 -15.75 -10.58
CA TRP A 47 -18.54 -15.71 -10.00
C TRP A 47 -17.59 -14.73 -10.73
N ASP A 48 -18.03 -14.09 -11.82
CA ASP A 48 -17.30 -13.05 -12.58
C ASP A 48 -17.80 -11.62 -12.27
N ILE A 49 -18.49 -11.40 -11.14
CA ILE A 49 -18.98 -10.07 -10.77
C ILE A 49 -17.97 -9.41 -9.83
N ASP A 50 -17.02 -8.71 -10.43
CA ASP A 50 -16.30 -7.60 -9.82
C ASP A 50 -17.33 -6.56 -9.31
N TRP A 51 -17.39 -6.42 -7.99
CA TRP A 51 -18.00 -5.31 -7.26
C TRP A 51 -19.53 -5.27 -7.38
N ILE A 52 -20.26 -5.84 -6.41
CA ILE A 52 -21.65 -5.40 -6.20
C ILE A 52 -21.61 -4.04 -5.49
N ASN A 53 -21.58 -3.00 -6.31
CA ASN A 53 -21.91 -1.64 -5.95
C ASN A 53 -23.44 -1.56 -5.79
N VAL A 54 -23.94 -1.43 -4.56
CA VAL A 54 -25.37 -1.24 -4.32
C VAL A 54 -25.72 0.23 -4.53
N THR A 55 -26.21 0.57 -5.71
CA THR A 55 -26.95 1.82 -5.91
C THR A 55 -28.35 1.67 -5.33
N ALA A 56 -28.56 2.21 -4.12
CA ALA A 56 -29.90 2.39 -3.59
C ALA A 56 -30.57 3.57 -4.31
N LEU A 57 -31.75 3.31 -4.88
CA LEU A 57 -32.67 4.33 -5.38
C LEU A 57 -33.00 5.34 -4.27
N ASN A 58 -32.39 6.52 -4.38
CA ASN A 58 -32.79 7.83 -3.88
C ASN A 58 -33.55 7.89 -2.51
N PRO A 59 -32.84 7.86 -1.38
CA PRO A 59 -33.26 8.57 -0.18
C PRO A 59 -32.41 9.83 -0.01
N THR A 60 -33.04 10.96 0.33
CA THR A 60 -32.42 12.29 0.54
C THR A 60 -31.41 12.38 1.71
N THR A 61 -30.96 11.23 2.22
CA THR A 61 -29.87 11.08 3.19
C THR A 61 -29.39 9.62 3.10
N PRO A 62 -28.17 9.33 2.62
CA PRO A 62 -27.67 7.96 2.56
C PRO A 62 -27.36 7.47 3.97
N SER A 63 -27.96 6.35 4.36
CA SER A 63 -27.55 5.60 5.57
C SER A 63 -26.52 4.55 5.18
N ASN A 64 -25.38 4.54 5.87
CA ASN A 64 -24.26 3.61 5.67
C ASN A 64 -24.56 2.18 6.16
N TYR A 65 -25.57 1.51 5.60
CA TYR A 65 -25.79 0.09 5.84
C TYR A 65 -25.32 -0.74 4.64
N THR A 66 -24.15 -1.37 4.78
CA THR A 66 -23.67 -2.43 3.89
C THR A 66 -24.33 -3.74 4.30
N LEU A 67 -25.13 -4.34 3.40
CA LEU A 67 -25.67 -5.69 3.59
C LEU A 67 -24.55 -6.70 3.28
N ASN A 68 -23.80 -7.13 4.31
CA ASN A 68 -22.77 -8.16 4.16
C ASN A 68 -23.41 -9.54 4.29
N SER A 69 -23.56 -10.26 3.18
CA SER A 69 -23.78 -11.71 3.20
C SER A 69 -22.42 -12.41 3.08
N VAL A 70 -21.58 -12.33 4.13
CA VAL A 70 -20.37 -13.15 4.24
C VAL A 70 -20.68 -14.31 5.19
N PHE A 71 -20.65 -15.55 4.68
CA PHE A 71 -20.99 -16.75 5.46
C PHE A 71 -19.94 -17.10 6.54
N ASN A 72 -18.74 -16.51 6.47
CA ASN A 72 -17.63 -16.78 7.40
C ASN A 72 -17.05 -15.47 7.95
N TYR A 73 -17.67 -14.98 9.02
CA TYR A 73 -17.31 -13.74 9.71
C TYR A 73 -16.59 -14.02 11.02
N TYR A 74 -15.46 -13.34 11.24
CA TYR A 74 -14.66 -13.45 12.45
C TYR A 74 -14.20 -12.08 12.92
N VAL A 75 -13.75 -12.02 14.18
CA VAL A 75 -13.18 -10.82 14.79
C VAL A 75 -11.88 -11.20 15.47
N MET A 76 -10.86 -10.37 15.33
CA MET A 76 -9.63 -10.46 16.10
C MET A 76 -9.20 -9.08 16.60
N SER A 77 -8.35 -9.05 17.62
CA SER A 77 -7.71 -7.82 18.09
C SER A 77 -6.20 -7.98 18.17
N GLU A 78 -5.50 -6.85 18.28
CA GLU A 78 -4.09 -6.85 18.65
C GLU A 78 -3.84 -7.74 19.89
N GLY A 79 -2.80 -8.59 19.84
CA GLY A 79 -2.43 -9.52 20.92
C GLY A 79 -3.29 -10.79 21.03
N THR A 80 -4.16 -11.06 20.07
CA THR A 80 -4.94 -12.32 20.01
C THR A 80 -4.46 -13.21 18.87
N VAL A 81 -4.58 -14.52 19.08
CA VAL A 81 -4.44 -15.53 18.03
C VAL A 81 -5.84 -15.94 17.61
N LEU A 82 -6.13 -15.82 16.32
CA LEU A 82 -7.39 -16.26 15.72
C LEU A 82 -7.15 -17.59 15.00
N GLN A 83 -8.03 -18.57 15.23
CA GLN A 83 -8.02 -19.84 14.52
C GLN A 83 -9.39 -20.09 13.91
N ILE A 84 -9.44 -20.23 12.59
CA ILE A 84 -10.66 -20.41 11.80
C ILE A 84 -10.67 -21.80 11.17
N PRO A 85 -11.66 -22.66 11.45
CA PRO A 85 -11.85 -23.88 10.68
C PRO A 85 -12.40 -23.57 9.29
N LEU A 86 -11.83 -24.16 8.25
CA LEU A 86 -12.20 -23.94 6.85
C LEU A 86 -12.62 -25.25 6.20
N ASN A 87 -13.76 -25.20 5.50
CA ASN A 87 -14.31 -26.33 4.74
C ASN A 87 -14.58 -25.87 3.31
N ALA A 88 -13.71 -26.22 2.36
CA ALA A 88 -13.81 -25.84 0.94
C ALA A 88 -13.60 -24.33 0.65
N SER A 89 -13.60 -23.94 -0.64
CA SER A 89 -13.38 -22.54 -1.07
C SER A 89 -14.37 -21.59 -0.41
N ILE A 90 -13.83 -20.58 0.28
CA ILE A 90 -14.61 -19.72 1.17
C ILE A 90 -14.09 -18.27 1.07
N LEU A 91 -15.03 -17.34 0.95
CA LEU A 91 -14.83 -15.93 1.28
C LEU A 91 -14.89 -15.75 2.80
N ILE A 92 -13.84 -15.17 3.37
CA ILE A 92 -13.68 -14.91 4.81
C ILE A 92 -13.69 -13.40 5.01
N GLN A 93 -14.45 -12.92 5.98
CA GLN A 93 -14.30 -11.57 6.50
C GLN A 93 -13.79 -11.63 7.94
N ILE A 94 -12.72 -10.89 8.21
CA ILE A 94 -12.14 -10.75 9.54
C ILE A 94 -12.12 -9.28 9.90
N ASP A 95 -12.89 -8.91 10.92
CA ASP A 95 -12.85 -7.58 11.50
C ASP A 95 -11.69 -7.52 12.51
N ILE A 96 -10.68 -6.71 12.19
CA ILE A 96 -9.44 -6.54 12.92
C ILE A 96 -9.53 -5.27 13.76
N LEU A 97 -9.54 -5.42 15.09
CA LEU A 97 -9.60 -4.31 16.04
C LEU A 97 -8.19 -3.76 16.32
N ILE A 98 -7.91 -2.57 15.82
CA ILE A 98 -6.66 -1.84 16.00
C ILE A 98 -6.84 -0.71 17.02
N ASN A 99 -6.08 -0.76 18.12
CA ASN A 99 -6.10 0.25 19.19
C ASN A 99 -4.94 1.25 19.09
N SER A 100 -3.90 0.93 18.31
CA SER A 100 -2.71 1.76 18.12
C SER A 100 -2.39 1.96 16.65
N ILE A 101 -2.25 3.22 16.24
CA ILE A 101 -1.80 3.59 14.89
C ILE A 101 -0.33 3.23 14.68
N GLY A 102 0.05 3.04 13.42
CA GLY A 102 1.41 2.69 12.99
C GLY A 102 1.53 1.29 12.38
N PRO A 103 2.76 0.82 12.14
CA PRO A 103 3.06 -0.46 11.50
C PRO A 103 2.42 -1.68 12.17
N LYS A 104 1.88 -2.57 11.33
CA LYS A 104 1.28 -3.84 11.69
C LYS A 104 1.80 -4.94 10.76
N ILE A 105 2.13 -6.08 11.36
CA ILE A 105 2.45 -7.30 10.62
C ILE A 105 1.51 -8.38 11.14
N LEU A 106 0.63 -8.86 10.26
CA LEU A 106 -0.33 -9.90 10.54
C LEU A 106 0.18 -11.20 9.91
N LYS A 107 0.73 -12.09 10.72
CA LYS A 107 1.13 -13.42 10.29
C LYS A 107 -0.11 -14.27 10.10
N TYR A 108 -0.12 -15.05 9.04
CA TYR A 108 -1.13 -16.07 8.79
C TYR A 108 -0.50 -17.37 8.28
N ASP A 109 -1.13 -18.47 8.65
CA ASP A 109 -0.69 -19.82 8.31
C ASP A 109 -1.92 -20.67 7.95
N TRP A 110 -1.83 -21.36 6.81
CA TRP A 110 -2.79 -22.35 6.39
C TRP A 110 -2.31 -23.72 6.87
N LEU A 111 -2.96 -24.26 7.89
CA LEU A 111 -2.65 -25.58 8.45
C LEU A 111 -3.23 -26.67 7.53
N THR A 112 -2.61 -26.84 6.37
CA THR A 112 -2.98 -27.80 5.31
C THR A 112 -2.21 -29.11 5.47
N ASP A 113 -2.54 -30.10 4.64
CA ASP A 113 -1.74 -31.33 4.54
C ASP A 113 -0.50 -31.19 3.63
N ASP A 114 -0.40 -30.08 2.89
CA ASP A 114 0.74 -29.71 2.08
C ASP A 114 1.11 -28.23 2.36
N PRO A 115 2.14 -27.97 3.17
CA PRO A 115 2.52 -26.62 3.59
C PRO A 115 3.08 -25.77 2.44
N THR A 116 3.32 -26.36 1.26
CA THR A 116 3.85 -25.63 0.10
C THR A 116 2.77 -24.93 -0.72
N ILE A 117 1.49 -25.19 -0.47
CA ILE A 117 0.39 -24.64 -1.26
C ILE A 117 -0.03 -23.27 -0.71
N ASP A 118 -0.14 -22.27 -1.59
CA ASP A 118 -0.90 -21.05 -1.28
C ASP A 118 -2.38 -21.23 -1.54
N LEU A 119 -3.19 -21.10 -0.49
CA LEU A 119 -4.64 -21.15 -0.59
C LEU A 119 -5.24 -19.78 -0.90
N LEU A 120 -4.49 -18.70 -0.67
CA LEU A 120 -4.96 -17.33 -0.84
C LEU A 120 -5.00 -16.99 -2.33
N ASP A 121 -6.21 -16.73 -2.82
CA ASP A 121 -6.44 -16.26 -4.20
C ASP A 121 -6.41 -14.73 -4.26
N ASP A 122 -7.04 -14.09 -3.27
CA ASP A 122 -7.14 -12.64 -3.20
C ASP A 122 -7.42 -12.16 -1.77
N PHE A 123 -7.07 -10.92 -1.45
CA PHE A 123 -7.48 -10.27 -0.21
C PHE A 123 -7.56 -8.75 -0.36
N ASP A 124 -8.42 -8.13 0.45
CA ASP A 124 -8.53 -6.68 0.59
C ASP A 124 -8.48 -6.29 2.06
N LEU A 125 -7.84 -5.16 2.37
CA LEU A 125 -7.85 -4.58 3.70
C LEU A 125 -8.47 -3.19 3.66
N ILE A 126 -9.59 -3.02 4.37
CA ILE A 126 -10.38 -1.78 4.36
C ILE A 126 -10.25 -1.11 5.72
N SER A 127 -9.97 0.19 5.73
CA SER A 127 -9.86 1.01 6.93
C SER A 127 -11.21 1.24 7.63
N PRO A 128 -11.22 1.70 8.90
CA PRO A 128 -12.44 2.08 9.60
C PRO A 128 -13.26 3.15 8.86
N SER A 129 -12.60 4.04 8.11
CA SER A 129 -13.25 5.05 7.26
C SER A 129 -13.79 4.49 5.93
N GLY A 130 -13.63 3.19 5.66
CA GLY A 130 -14.06 2.55 4.42
C GLY A 130 -13.12 2.76 3.24
N LYS A 131 -11.87 3.21 3.48
CA LYS A 131 -10.87 3.36 2.42
C LYS A 131 -10.12 2.04 2.26
N LEU A 132 -9.90 1.60 1.02
CA LEU A 132 -8.98 0.49 0.78
C LEU A 132 -7.58 0.95 1.19
N ILE A 133 -6.88 0.15 1.99
CA ILE A 133 -5.45 0.37 2.22
C ILE A 133 -4.75 0.02 0.91
N ASP A 134 -3.88 0.93 0.45
CA ASP A 134 -3.16 0.78 -0.81
C ASP A 134 -2.57 -0.63 -0.94
N ASN A 135 -3.01 -1.29 -2.02
CA ASN A 135 -2.69 -2.67 -2.41
C ASN A 135 -1.87 -2.68 -3.73
N ASP A 136 -1.55 -1.52 -4.34
CA ASP A 136 -1.07 -1.45 -5.73
C ASP A 136 0.30 -2.12 -5.97
N TYR A 137 1.04 -2.46 -4.90
CA TYR A 137 2.26 -3.28 -4.96
C TYR A 137 2.21 -4.54 -4.09
N GLY A 138 0.99 -5.00 -3.78
CA GLY A 138 0.71 -6.02 -2.80
C GLY A 138 0.94 -5.47 -1.39
N LEU A 139 0.00 -5.68 -0.47
CA LEU A 139 0.47 -5.85 0.92
C LEU A 139 1.55 -6.88 0.83
N ALA A 140 2.75 -6.53 1.28
CA ALA A 140 3.94 -7.25 0.95
C ALA A 140 3.79 -8.66 1.56
N GLN A 141 3.25 -9.57 0.75
CA GLN A 141 3.05 -10.96 1.07
C GLN A 141 4.41 -11.55 0.84
N HIS A 142 5.13 -11.71 1.94
CA HIS A 142 6.31 -12.52 1.87
C HIS A 142 5.98 -13.82 2.56
N SER A 143 6.33 -14.89 1.87
CA SER A 143 6.46 -16.19 2.48
C SER A 143 7.83 -16.27 3.13
N VAL A 144 7.89 -16.82 4.33
CA VAL A 144 9.20 -17.16 4.91
C VAL A 144 9.56 -18.59 4.50
N VAL A 145 10.62 -18.72 3.70
CA VAL A 145 11.02 -20.01 3.11
C VAL A 145 12.15 -20.66 3.92
N VAL A 146 11.99 -21.93 4.28
CA VAL A 146 13.10 -22.81 4.73
C VAL A 146 13.20 -23.99 3.79
N THR A 147 14.36 -24.18 3.15
CA THR A 147 14.62 -25.34 2.27
C THR A 147 13.53 -25.60 1.22
N SER A 148 12.99 -24.52 0.61
CA SER A 148 11.91 -24.54 -0.39
C SER A 148 10.49 -24.82 0.13
N VAL A 149 10.23 -24.66 1.43
CA VAL A 149 8.89 -24.73 2.03
C VAL A 149 8.53 -23.38 2.65
N ASP A 150 7.39 -22.82 2.27
CA ASP A 150 6.78 -21.66 2.93
C ASP A 150 6.31 -22.08 4.33
N LEU A 151 6.88 -21.50 5.39
CA LEU A 151 6.51 -21.84 6.77
C LEU A 151 5.33 -21.00 7.28
N PHE A 152 5.25 -19.74 6.89
CA PHE A 152 4.11 -18.87 7.13
C PHE A 152 4.17 -17.67 6.18
N ARG A 153 3.06 -16.96 6.08
CA ARG A 153 2.93 -15.72 5.31
C ARG A 153 2.57 -14.57 6.23
N TYR A 154 2.74 -13.36 5.75
CA TYR A 154 2.33 -12.19 6.51
C TYR A 154 1.79 -11.08 5.62
N ILE A 155 0.89 -10.30 6.22
CA ILE A 155 0.31 -9.09 5.65
C ILE A 155 0.91 -7.91 6.42
N THR A 156 1.65 -7.06 5.70
CA THR A 156 2.25 -5.85 6.28
C THR A 156 1.46 -4.62 5.87
N PHE A 157 1.09 -3.77 6.84
CA PHE A 157 0.43 -2.49 6.57
C PHE A 157 0.72 -1.45 7.66
N VAL A 158 0.42 -0.19 7.40
CA VAL A 158 0.48 0.88 8.42
C VAL A 158 -0.94 1.33 8.75
N ALA A 159 -1.38 1.11 9.99
CA ALA A 159 -2.68 1.56 10.46
C ALA A 159 -2.67 3.08 10.67
N ASN A 160 -3.35 3.81 9.79
CA ASN A 160 -3.51 5.27 9.86
C ASN A 160 -4.58 5.72 10.87
N GLU A 161 -5.51 4.84 11.24
CA GLU A 161 -6.66 5.12 12.09
C GLU A 161 -6.81 4.06 13.20
N LYS A 162 -7.51 4.40 14.27
CA LYS A 162 -7.93 3.43 15.28
C LYS A 162 -9.34 2.95 14.95
N GLY A 163 -9.61 1.67 15.18
CA GLY A 163 -10.93 1.09 14.99
C GLY A 163 -10.88 -0.27 14.31
N THR A 164 -11.99 -0.63 13.69
CA THR A 164 -12.15 -1.92 13.01
C THR A 164 -11.72 -1.80 11.56
N TYR A 165 -10.58 -2.40 11.24
CA TYR A 165 -10.20 -2.69 9.87
C TYR A 165 -10.92 -3.96 9.42
N ARG A 166 -11.30 -4.04 8.15
CA ARG A 166 -11.97 -5.21 7.58
C ARG A 166 -11.04 -5.88 6.59
N LEU A 167 -10.56 -7.06 6.94
CA LEU A 167 -9.82 -7.94 6.05
C LEU A 167 -10.80 -8.88 5.35
N LEU A 168 -10.83 -8.83 4.03
CA LEU A 168 -11.57 -9.76 3.18
C LEU A 168 -10.54 -10.71 2.57
N MET A 169 -10.76 -12.01 2.65
CA MET A 169 -9.86 -13.02 2.07
C MET A 169 -10.68 -13.99 1.24
N LYS A 170 -10.17 -14.32 0.06
CA LYS A 170 -10.68 -15.39 -0.79
C LYS A 170 -9.65 -16.51 -0.79
N ALA A 171 -10.05 -17.67 -0.30
CA ALA A 171 -9.19 -18.84 -0.29
C ALA A 171 -9.86 -20.05 -0.96
N ASN A 172 -9.05 -20.92 -1.57
CA ASN A 172 -9.53 -22.13 -2.21
C ASN A 172 -8.71 -23.36 -1.78
N TYR A 173 -9.40 -24.36 -1.23
CA TYR A 173 -8.79 -25.64 -0.88
C TYR A 173 -9.85 -26.73 -0.83
N GLU A 174 -9.57 -27.93 -1.36
CA GLU A 174 -10.58 -29.00 -1.48
C GLU A 174 -10.82 -29.77 -0.18
N LYS A 175 -9.94 -29.63 0.83
CA LYS A 175 -9.98 -30.38 2.10
C LYS A 175 -10.27 -29.46 3.28
N SER A 176 -10.66 -30.04 4.41
CA SER A 176 -10.77 -29.31 5.67
C SER A 176 -9.38 -28.85 6.15
N THR A 177 -9.25 -27.59 6.52
CA THR A 177 -8.01 -26.97 6.99
C THR A 177 -8.31 -25.93 8.08
N TYR A 178 -7.29 -25.29 8.65
CA TYR A 178 -7.44 -24.17 9.56
C TYR A 178 -6.58 -23.00 9.08
N LEU A 179 -7.15 -21.80 9.16
CA LEU A 179 -6.39 -20.56 9.08
C LEU A 179 -6.04 -20.12 10.50
N THR A 180 -4.75 -19.96 10.79
CA THR A 180 -4.28 -19.36 12.04
C THR A 180 -3.73 -17.98 11.73
N MET A 181 -4.07 -16.98 12.55
CA MET A 181 -3.61 -15.61 12.39
C MET A 181 -3.20 -15.00 13.70
N GLU A 182 -2.10 -14.24 13.69
CA GLU A 182 -1.59 -13.53 14.86
C GLU A 182 -0.84 -12.27 14.45
N PHE A 183 -0.86 -11.25 15.31
CA PHE A 183 -0.01 -10.09 15.12
C PHE A 183 1.41 -10.39 15.59
N LEU A 184 2.39 -10.03 14.77
CA LEU A 184 3.79 -10.04 15.16
C LEU A 184 4.18 -8.71 15.80
N ASP A 185 5.14 -8.77 16.72
CA ASP A 185 5.71 -7.58 17.33
C ASP A 185 6.46 -6.76 16.28
N THR A 186 6.16 -5.46 16.22
CA THR A 186 6.79 -4.49 15.32
C THR A 186 7.63 -3.50 16.12
N PRO A 187 8.91 -3.80 16.42
CA PRO A 187 9.77 -2.87 17.11
C PRO A 187 10.09 -1.67 16.22
N ILE A 188 9.71 -0.47 16.67
CA ILE A 188 9.90 0.79 15.94
C ILE A 188 10.97 1.63 16.62
N SER A 189 12.03 1.92 15.86
CA SER A 189 13.09 2.84 16.24
C SER A 189 12.94 4.19 15.54
N ASN A 190 13.51 5.26 16.10
CA ASN A 190 13.60 6.52 15.37
C ASN A 190 14.77 6.46 14.35
N LEU A 191 14.58 7.06 13.17
CA LEU A 191 15.64 7.38 12.22
C LEU A 191 16.00 8.87 12.35
N PRO A 192 17.09 9.23 13.04
CA PRO A 192 17.47 10.62 13.24
C PRO A 192 17.95 11.27 11.93
N LEU A 193 17.63 12.56 11.77
CA LEU A 193 18.15 13.39 10.68
C LEU A 193 19.65 13.62 10.83
N ASN A 194 20.33 13.71 9.69
CA ASN A 194 21.75 14.05 9.53
C ASN A 194 22.69 13.20 10.40
N THR A 195 22.29 11.96 10.68
CA THR A 195 23.04 11.03 11.52
C THR A 195 23.12 9.69 10.80
N LEU A 196 24.34 9.19 10.60
CA LEU A 196 24.53 7.85 10.07
C LEU A 196 24.09 6.84 11.14
N LYS A 197 23.11 6.02 10.78
CA LYS A 197 22.69 4.87 11.57
C LYS A 197 23.17 3.62 10.86
N ILE A 198 23.81 2.72 11.60
CA ILE A 198 24.18 1.40 11.10
C ILE A 198 23.33 0.39 11.85
N ASP A 199 22.59 -0.44 11.12
CA ASP A 199 21.64 -1.39 11.71
C ASP A 199 21.39 -2.57 10.76
N GLY A 200 20.80 -3.63 11.27
CA GLY A 200 20.61 -4.89 10.57
C GLY A 200 20.45 -6.05 11.54
N ASN A 201 20.20 -7.25 11.04
CA ASN A 201 20.08 -8.45 11.88
C ASN A 201 21.44 -9.13 12.18
N GLY A 202 22.56 -8.60 11.67
CA GLY A 202 23.91 -9.09 11.94
C GLY A 202 24.78 -8.14 12.77
N ASP A 203 25.80 -8.72 13.41
CA ASP A 203 26.77 -8.01 14.26
C ASP A 203 27.85 -7.24 13.46
N GLU A 204 28.80 -6.61 14.15
CA GLU A 204 29.94 -5.93 13.49
C GLU A 204 30.88 -6.90 12.79
N ASP A 205 31.02 -8.10 13.34
CA ASP A 205 31.88 -9.18 12.85
C ASP A 205 31.04 -10.44 12.56
N PRO A 206 30.53 -10.62 11.33
CA PRO A 206 29.66 -11.76 11.00
C PRO A 206 30.38 -13.11 11.15
N ASN A 207 29.88 -14.02 12.00
CA ASN A 207 30.43 -15.37 12.21
C ASN A 207 29.48 -16.47 11.75
N VAL A 208 29.87 -17.29 10.75
CA VAL A 208 29.00 -18.26 10.00
C VAL A 208 28.07 -19.09 10.88
N GLN A 209 28.49 -19.40 12.11
CA GLN A 209 27.73 -20.23 13.04
C GLN A 209 26.50 -19.54 13.66
N GLU A 210 26.50 -18.20 13.78
CA GLU A 210 25.37 -17.42 14.33
C GLU A 210 24.23 -17.22 13.32
N GLY A 211 24.52 -17.43 12.02
CA GLY A 211 23.56 -17.21 10.93
C GLY A 211 22.57 -18.35 10.78
N TRP A 212 22.90 -19.53 11.33
CA TRP A 212 22.06 -20.72 11.29
C TRP A 212 21.08 -20.83 12.47
N ASP A 213 21.25 -19.99 13.50
CA ASP A 213 20.36 -19.93 14.67
C ASP A 213 19.45 -18.68 14.64
N LEU A 214 19.38 -17.99 13.50
CA LEU A 214 18.56 -16.80 13.36
C LEU A 214 17.06 -17.14 13.36
N THR A 215 16.30 -16.25 13.99
CA THR A 215 14.84 -16.25 13.92
C THR A 215 14.41 -15.16 12.96
N TRP A 216 13.24 -15.32 12.33
CA TRP A 216 12.66 -14.28 11.48
C TRP A 216 12.60 -12.94 12.22
N GLN A 217 13.07 -11.86 11.59
CA GLN A 217 13.06 -10.51 12.17
C GLN A 217 12.32 -9.52 11.26
N ASN A 218 11.84 -8.45 11.90
CA ASN A 218 11.44 -7.24 11.22
C ASN A 218 11.99 -6.04 11.98
N ARG A 219 12.42 -5.01 11.26
CA ARG A 219 12.94 -3.77 11.83
C ARG A 219 12.25 -2.60 11.19
N TRP A 220 11.70 -1.73 12.03
CA TRP A 220 11.00 -0.53 11.58
C TRP A 220 11.71 0.70 12.10
N TYR A 221 11.87 1.67 11.21
CA TYR A 221 12.32 3.00 11.56
C TYR A 221 11.24 4.01 11.25
N ARG A 222 11.17 5.09 12.03
CA ARG A 222 10.25 6.19 11.79
C ARG A 222 10.95 7.53 11.80
N PHE A 223 10.41 8.45 11.03
CA PHE A 223 10.78 9.86 11.02
C PHE A 223 9.55 10.69 10.65
N ASN A 224 9.52 11.95 11.11
CA ASN A 224 8.39 12.84 10.90
C ASN A 224 8.73 13.88 9.85
N GLY A 225 7.72 14.33 9.12
CA GLY A 225 7.78 15.42 8.16
C GLY A 225 6.46 16.16 8.10
N GLU A 226 6.52 17.41 7.67
CA GLU A 226 5.39 18.26 7.35
C GLU A 226 4.98 18.09 5.88
N LYS A 227 3.77 18.53 5.54
CA LYS A 227 3.29 18.47 4.15
C LYS A 227 4.21 19.32 3.27
N GLY A 228 4.72 18.74 2.20
CA GLY A 228 5.62 19.40 1.25
C GLY A 228 7.10 19.24 1.59
N ASP A 229 7.45 18.65 2.74
CA ASP A 229 8.83 18.34 3.09
C ASP A 229 9.43 17.32 2.13
N LEU A 230 10.73 17.48 1.89
CA LEU A 230 11.52 16.56 1.10
C LEU A 230 12.72 16.05 1.89
N PHE A 231 12.84 14.73 1.95
CA PHE A 231 14.00 14.06 2.52
C PHE A 231 14.73 13.23 1.47
N LYS A 232 16.02 13.09 1.67
CA LYS A 232 16.88 12.13 1.01
C LYS A 232 17.22 11.02 2.01
N LEU A 233 16.97 9.77 1.63
CA LEU A 233 17.47 8.59 2.31
C LEU A 233 18.61 7.97 1.49
N ASP A 234 19.80 7.92 2.06
CA ASP A 234 20.95 7.18 1.53
C ASP A 234 21.01 5.82 2.22
N LEU A 235 20.82 4.75 1.44
CA LEU A 235 20.83 3.36 1.90
C LEU A 235 22.04 2.62 1.32
N GLY A 236 23.06 2.40 2.15
CA GLY A 236 24.24 1.61 1.82
C GLY A 236 24.16 0.19 2.37
N ILE A 237 24.70 -0.79 1.64
CA ILE A 237 24.96 -2.14 2.18
C ILE A 237 26.37 -2.16 2.77
N ASP A 238 26.47 -2.51 4.04
CA ASP A 238 27.77 -2.83 4.64
C ASP A 238 28.14 -4.27 4.30
N TYR A 239 27.22 -5.21 4.52
CA TYR A 239 27.28 -6.57 4.03
C TYR A 239 25.87 -7.19 3.97
N THR A 240 25.71 -8.21 3.14
CA THR A 240 24.45 -8.96 3.04
C THR A 240 24.70 -10.38 2.56
N GLY A 241 24.04 -11.35 3.19
CA GLY A 241 23.93 -12.72 2.70
C GLY A 241 22.69 -12.94 1.81
N LEU A 242 21.60 -12.25 2.13
CA LEU A 242 20.38 -12.16 1.33
C LEU A 242 19.66 -10.84 1.66
N TYR A 243 18.97 -10.30 0.66
CA TYR A 243 18.33 -8.99 0.76
C TYR A 243 16.98 -9.10 1.50
N PRO A 244 16.78 -8.40 2.62
CA PRO A 244 15.44 -8.24 3.17
C PRO A 244 14.59 -7.39 2.22
N ALA A 245 13.26 -7.50 2.36
CA ALA A 245 12.35 -6.55 1.76
C ALA A 245 12.49 -5.19 2.45
N VAL A 246 12.95 -4.19 1.70
CA VAL A 246 13.10 -2.81 2.20
C VAL A 246 12.00 -1.94 1.61
N ASN A 247 11.09 -1.48 2.46
CA ASN A 247 9.92 -0.72 2.04
C ASN A 247 9.82 0.60 2.79
N LEU A 248 9.55 1.66 2.05
CA LEU A 248 9.24 2.98 2.55
C LEU A 248 7.73 3.20 2.53
N TRP A 249 7.19 3.64 3.65
CA TRP A 249 5.78 3.93 3.85
C TRP A 249 5.63 5.42 4.13
N THR A 250 5.11 6.18 3.17
CA THR A 250 4.91 7.63 3.31
C THR A 250 3.44 7.95 3.58
N PRO A 251 3.12 8.86 4.52
CA PRO A 251 1.74 9.20 4.79
C PRO A 251 1.11 9.95 3.61
N CYS A 252 -0.16 9.63 3.31
CA CYS A 252 -0.98 10.27 2.30
C CYS A 252 -2.42 10.49 2.81
N GLU A 253 -3.28 11.15 2.03
CA GLU A 253 -4.67 11.38 2.43
C GLU A 253 -5.50 10.10 2.59
N ASN A 254 -5.11 9.03 1.89
CA ASN A 254 -5.75 7.72 1.93
C ASN A 254 -5.06 6.72 2.87
N GLY A 255 -4.13 7.19 3.71
CA GLY A 255 -3.40 6.37 4.67
C GLY A 255 -1.91 6.44 4.41
N TYR A 256 -1.36 5.42 3.75
CA TYR A 256 0.05 5.29 3.46
C TYR A 256 0.27 4.75 2.05
N ILE A 257 1.23 5.33 1.34
CA ILE A 257 1.76 4.79 0.08
C ILE A 257 3.00 3.96 0.42
N GLN A 258 3.08 2.77 -0.15
CA GLN A 258 4.24 1.89 -0.01
C GLN A 258 5.09 1.93 -1.27
N ASN A 259 6.41 2.11 -1.09
CA ASN A 259 7.39 2.02 -2.16
C ASN A 259 8.50 1.07 -1.73
N SER A 260 8.79 0.06 -2.55
CA SER A 260 9.98 -0.76 -2.35
C SER A 260 11.21 0.06 -2.74
N ILE A 261 12.18 0.16 -1.85
CA ILE A 261 13.40 0.94 -2.09
C ILE A 261 14.61 0.01 -2.15
N GLY A 262 15.46 0.24 -3.14
CA GLY A 262 16.74 -0.43 -3.27
C GLY A 262 17.85 0.34 -2.57
N THR A 263 19.08 -0.20 -2.66
CA THR A 263 20.27 0.55 -2.26
C THR A 263 20.51 1.79 -3.11
N GLY A 264 21.19 2.74 -2.51
CA GLY A 264 21.51 4.03 -3.12
C GLY A 264 20.65 5.11 -2.50
N VAL A 265 20.32 6.10 -3.32
CA VAL A 265 19.60 7.28 -2.87
C VAL A 265 18.13 7.18 -3.25
N SER A 266 17.26 7.36 -2.27
CA SER A 266 15.81 7.49 -2.47
C SER A 266 15.33 8.84 -1.96
N ASP A 267 14.52 9.52 -2.79
CA ASP A 267 13.89 10.78 -2.43
C ASP A 267 12.50 10.51 -1.82
N ILE A 268 12.16 11.24 -0.77
CA ILE A 268 10.99 10.98 0.07
C ILE A 268 10.19 12.27 0.22
N TYR A 269 9.04 12.33 -0.43
CA TYR A 269 8.15 13.48 -0.39
C TYR A 269 6.96 13.24 0.54
N PHE A 270 6.68 14.20 1.42
CA PHE A 270 5.55 14.14 2.35
C PHE A 270 4.31 14.77 1.74
N LEU A 271 3.36 13.94 1.30
CA LEU A 271 2.06 14.37 0.77
C LEU A 271 1.16 14.98 1.83
N THR A 272 1.32 14.52 3.07
CA THR A 272 0.64 15.05 4.24
C THR A 272 1.59 15.06 5.43
N THR A 273 1.27 15.90 6.42
CA THR A 273 2.04 15.94 7.67
C THR A 273 1.84 14.65 8.43
N GLY A 274 2.93 14.01 8.86
CA GLY A 274 2.81 12.76 9.58
C GLY A 274 4.14 12.07 9.85
N THR A 275 4.05 10.77 10.09
CA THR A 275 5.20 9.90 10.32
C THR A 275 5.35 8.97 9.12
N ALA A 276 6.52 8.99 8.47
CA ALA A 276 6.91 7.97 7.51
C ALA A 276 7.62 6.81 8.22
N TYR A 277 7.54 5.62 7.62
CA TYR A 277 8.18 4.43 8.14
C TYR A 277 9.08 3.77 7.10
N LEU A 278 10.21 3.24 7.54
CA LEU A 278 11.10 2.40 6.75
C LEU A 278 11.13 1.03 7.39
N SER A 279 10.76 -0.01 6.65
CA SER A 279 10.76 -1.39 7.14
C SER A 279 11.83 -2.22 6.46
N PHE A 280 12.53 -3.05 7.23
CA PHE A 280 13.32 -4.18 6.76
C PHE A 280 12.61 -5.42 7.26
N ILE A 281 12.15 -6.26 6.33
CA ILE A 281 11.42 -7.47 6.69
C ILE A 281 12.10 -8.67 6.06
N ASP A 282 12.40 -9.66 6.89
CA ASP A 282 13.09 -10.86 6.44
C ASP A 282 12.13 -11.72 5.59
N GLU A 283 12.62 -12.15 4.42
CA GLU A 283 11.90 -13.07 3.53
C GLU A 283 12.33 -14.54 3.76
N THR A 284 13.40 -14.76 4.50
CA THR A 284 13.94 -16.09 4.83
C THR A 284 14.53 -16.10 6.24
N PHE A 285 14.73 -17.29 6.83
CA PHE A 285 15.30 -17.42 8.19
C PHE A 285 16.83 -17.30 8.25
N ASP A 286 17.53 -17.33 7.11
CA ASP A 286 18.90 -17.88 7.07
C ASP A 286 20.03 -16.89 6.72
N TRP A 287 19.89 -15.57 6.86
CA TRP A 287 20.98 -14.67 6.43
C TRP A 287 21.06 -13.35 7.19
N TRP A 288 22.31 -12.87 7.36
CA TRP A 288 22.53 -11.55 7.90
C TRP A 288 22.52 -10.47 6.83
N TYR A 289 22.11 -9.29 7.24
CA TYR A 289 22.36 -8.06 6.56
C TYR A 289 22.69 -6.97 7.55
N ARG A 290 23.45 -5.99 7.05
CA ARG A 290 23.75 -4.76 7.75
C ARG A 290 23.75 -3.61 6.75
N TYR A 291 23.00 -2.58 7.08
CA TYR A 291 22.82 -1.39 6.26
C TYR A 291 23.28 -0.15 6.99
N SER A 292 23.86 0.75 6.21
CA SER A 292 24.11 2.14 6.55
C SER A 292 22.92 2.97 6.08
N LEU A 293 22.26 3.66 7.01
CA LEU A 293 21.11 4.53 6.76
C LEU A 293 21.47 5.97 7.10
N PHE A 294 21.35 6.87 6.13
CA PHE A 294 21.54 8.29 6.34
C PHE A 294 20.35 9.08 5.78
N LEU A 295 19.52 9.59 6.70
CA LEU A 295 18.39 10.45 6.36
C LEU A 295 18.81 11.91 6.50
N SER A 296 18.56 12.71 5.46
CA SER A 296 18.82 14.15 5.45
C SER A 296 17.66 14.89 4.81
N GLU A 297 17.41 16.11 5.25
CA GLU A 297 16.48 17.01 4.57
C GLU A 297 17.14 17.57 3.32
N CYS A 298 16.38 17.64 2.23
CA CYS A 298 16.87 18.24 0.99
C CYS A 298 16.79 19.77 1.07
N GLU A 299 17.88 20.44 0.76
CA GLU A 299 17.87 21.90 0.67
C GLU A 299 17.01 22.34 -0.52
N MET A 300 16.02 23.17 -0.26
CA MET A 300 15.07 23.66 -1.24
C MET A 300 15.56 24.96 -1.89
N LEU A 301 15.44 25.03 -3.21
CA LEU A 301 15.73 26.18 -4.02
C LEU A 301 14.43 26.71 -4.64
N ASN A 302 14.02 27.92 -4.25
CA ASN A 302 12.73 28.51 -4.67
C ASN A 302 12.93 29.49 -5.82
N TYR A 303 12.08 29.38 -6.85
CA TYR A 303 12.10 30.23 -8.04
C TYR A 303 10.70 30.62 -8.49
N THR A 304 10.57 31.71 -9.24
CA THR A 304 9.31 32.09 -9.92
C THR A 304 9.56 32.08 -11.42
N LEU A 305 8.86 31.22 -12.17
CA LEU A 305 8.98 31.20 -13.62
C LEU A 305 8.19 32.35 -14.24
N GLY A 306 8.83 33.15 -15.10
CA GLY A 306 8.13 34.20 -15.86
C GLY A 306 8.86 35.55 -16.02
N ASN A 307 9.95 35.80 -15.26
CA ASN A 307 10.59 37.12 -15.26
C ASN A 307 12.04 37.22 -15.76
N ASP A 308 12.70 36.14 -16.15
CA ASP A 308 13.95 36.10 -16.94
C ASP A 308 14.37 34.62 -17.10
N VAL A 309 15.34 34.32 -17.96
CA VAL A 309 15.93 32.96 -18.03
C VAL A 309 16.64 32.64 -16.71
N LEU A 310 15.98 31.88 -15.85
CA LEU A 310 16.53 31.38 -14.59
C LEU A 310 17.44 30.20 -14.89
N SER A 311 18.76 30.41 -14.76
CA SER A 311 19.74 29.32 -14.78
C SER A 311 20.27 29.09 -13.37
N THR A 312 20.12 27.86 -12.90
CA THR A 312 20.65 27.42 -11.60
C THR A 312 21.76 26.41 -11.84
N LYS A 313 22.82 26.50 -11.04
CA LYS A 313 23.94 25.56 -11.06
C LYS A 313 23.96 24.79 -9.75
N ILE A 314 23.80 23.48 -9.87
CA ILE A 314 23.93 22.53 -8.76
C ILE A 314 25.25 21.80 -8.96
N LEU A 315 26.03 21.63 -7.89
CA LEU A 315 27.26 20.84 -7.96
C LEU A 315 26.88 19.37 -8.17
N GLY A 316 27.61 18.63 -9.01
CA GLY A 316 27.25 17.25 -9.37
C GLY A 316 27.23 16.24 -8.22
N ASN A 317 27.69 16.61 -7.03
CA ASN A 317 27.60 15.81 -5.81
C ASN A 317 26.49 16.29 -4.84
N GLN A 318 25.69 17.26 -5.25
CA GLN A 318 24.56 17.78 -4.49
C GLN A 318 23.24 17.32 -5.13
N ARG A 319 22.26 17.07 -4.27
CA ARG A 319 20.85 16.96 -4.64
C ARG A 319 20.11 18.14 -4.00
N LYS A 320 19.16 18.73 -4.72
CA LYS A 320 18.43 19.92 -4.28
C LYS A 320 16.99 19.77 -4.71
N ALA A 321 16.05 20.13 -3.83
CA ALA A 321 14.68 20.31 -4.29
C ALA A 321 14.59 21.62 -5.06
N ILE A 322 13.88 21.63 -6.17
CA ILE A 322 13.51 22.83 -6.90
C ILE A 322 12.01 23.01 -6.75
N GLU A 323 11.60 24.15 -6.18
CA GLU A 323 10.20 24.57 -6.12
C GLU A 323 10.02 25.79 -7.04
N PHE A 324 8.97 25.79 -7.85
CA PHE A 324 8.59 26.97 -8.61
C PHE A 324 7.08 27.11 -8.80
N GLU A 325 6.65 28.35 -8.98
CA GLU A 325 5.27 28.72 -9.28
C GLU A 325 5.13 29.10 -10.76
N VAL A 326 4.02 28.65 -11.37
CA VAL A 326 3.58 29.04 -12.71
C VAL A 326 2.35 29.94 -12.57
N GLU A 327 2.52 31.23 -12.82
CA GLU A 327 1.45 32.23 -12.69
C GLU A 327 0.38 32.14 -13.80
N GLU A 328 0.76 31.69 -14.99
CA GLU A 328 -0.17 31.49 -16.12
C GLU A 328 0.09 30.12 -16.75
N GLU A 329 -0.98 29.34 -16.97
CA GLU A 329 -0.85 28.02 -17.60
C GLU A 329 -0.21 28.13 -18.99
N GLY A 330 0.65 27.18 -19.34
CA GLY A 330 1.33 27.27 -20.63
C GLY A 330 2.37 26.20 -20.91
N TYR A 331 2.98 26.33 -22.09
CA TYR A 331 4.08 25.47 -22.50
C TYR A 331 5.40 25.99 -21.96
N VAL A 332 6.09 25.16 -21.19
CA VAL A 332 7.39 25.49 -20.59
C VAL A 332 8.43 24.52 -21.10
N MET A 333 9.63 25.04 -21.35
CA MET A 333 10.78 24.27 -21.83
C MET A 333 11.85 24.24 -20.76
N PHE A 334 12.28 23.05 -20.38
CA PHE A 334 13.43 22.84 -19.49
C PHE A 334 14.59 22.23 -20.27
N ASN A 335 15.80 22.57 -19.84
CA ASN A 335 17.02 21.97 -20.32
C ASN A 335 17.93 21.70 -19.12
N TYR A 336 18.36 20.45 -18.97
CA TYR A 336 19.27 20.01 -17.93
C TYR A 336 20.64 19.75 -18.57
N THR A 337 21.58 20.69 -18.41
CA THR A 337 22.94 20.58 -18.97
C THR A 337 23.99 20.32 -17.89
N LEU A 338 24.92 19.41 -18.17
CA LEU A 338 26.17 19.27 -17.42
C LEU A 338 27.24 20.22 -17.97
N SER A 339 27.86 21.00 -17.08
CA SER A 339 28.97 21.88 -17.44
C SER A 339 30.36 21.19 -17.45
N SER A 340 30.44 19.91 -17.08
CA SER A 340 31.69 19.13 -16.98
C SER A 340 31.43 17.68 -17.39
N PRO A 341 32.42 16.93 -17.92
CA PRO A 341 32.28 15.51 -18.14
C PRO A 341 32.01 14.80 -16.80
N SER A 342 30.79 14.33 -16.62
CA SER A 342 30.34 13.47 -15.53
C SER A 342 29.98 12.11 -16.12
N LEU A 343 30.08 11.06 -15.33
CA LEU A 343 29.62 9.72 -15.71
C LEU A 343 28.10 9.54 -15.56
N ALA A 344 27.41 10.51 -14.93
CA ALA A 344 25.96 10.52 -14.75
C ALA A 344 25.37 11.75 -15.46
N ASP A 345 24.30 11.53 -16.22
CA ASP A 345 23.49 12.56 -16.85
C ASP A 345 22.75 13.39 -15.78
N PRO A 346 22.46 14.68 -16.03
CA PRO A 346 21.69 15.48 -15.09
C PRO A 346 20.23 15.04 -15.22
N GLU A 347 19.69 14.50 -14.14
CA GLU A 347 18.32 14.01 -14.10
C GLU A 347 17.54 14.80 -13.06
N ILE A 348 16.29 15.11 -13.40
CA ILE A 348 15.29 15.62 -12.46
C ILE A 348 14.32 14.49 -12.16
N TYR A 349 13.91 14.32 -10.91
CA TYR A 349 12.92 13.30 -10.55
C TYR A 349 11.74 13.86 -9.76
N ALA A 350 10.57 13.24 -9.93
CA ALA A 350 9.37 13.51 -9.14
C ALA A 350 8.65 12.19 -8.87
N GLY A 351 8.56 11.76 -7.61
CA GLY A 351 7.81 10.56 -7.24
C GLY A 351 8.25 9.28 -7.98
N GLY A 352 9.55 9.13 -8.28
CA GLY A 352 10.08 8.00 -9.05
C GLY A 352 10.03 8.17 -10.58
N THR A 353 9.36 9.21 -11.08
CA THR A 353 9.31 9.52 -12.51
C THR A 353 10.47 10.41 -12.93
N SER A 354 11.25 9.96 -13.92
CA SER A 354 12.34 10.74 -14.52
C SER A 354 11.78 11.90 -15.34
N ASN A 355 12.43 13.06 -15.22
CA ASN A 355 12.02 14.33 -15.80
C ASN A 355 10.58 14.74 -15.44
N GLY A 356 10.07 14.30 -14.29
CA GLY A 356 8.74 14.68 -13.81
C GLY A 356 8.75 15.92 -12.91
N PHE A 357 7.59 16.56 -12.77
CA PHE A 357 7.32 17.54 -11.72
C PHE A 357 6.09 17.12 -10.91
N LEU A 358 6.18 17.19 -9.58
CA LEU A 358 5.02 17.11 -8.69
C LEU A 358 4.22 18.41 -8.82
N TYR A 359 2.97 18.30 -9.25
CA TYR A 359 2.00 19.41 -9.25
C TYR A 359 1.17 19.34 -7.97
N GLU A 360 1.39 20.28 -7.06
CA GLU A 360 0.82 20.28 -5.71
C GLU A 360 -0.66 20.72 -5.68
N ASP A 361 -1.09 21.52 -6.65
CA ASP A 361 -2.47 22.04 -6.75
C ASP A 361 -3.39 21.12 -7.55
N SER A 362 -3.00 19.85 -7.71
CA SER A 362 -3.77 18.86 -8.44
C SER A 362 -5.07 18.52 -7.72
N ASN A 363 -6.17 18.40 -8.48
CA ASN A 363 -7.43 17.84 -7.98
C ASN A 363 -7.40 16.30 -7.87
N SER A 364 -6.21 15.69 -7.98
CA SER A 364 -6.00 14.25 -7.83
C SER A 364 -6.41 13.77 -6.43
N PRO A 365 -6.96 12.55 -6.28
CA PRO A 365 -7.25 11.93 -4.99
C PRO A 365 -6.05 11.86 -4.04
N ASP A 366 -4.83 11.89 -4.58
CA ASP A 366 -3.59 11.86 -3.81
C ASP A 366 -3.08 13.25 -3.42
N CYS A 367 -3.81 14.32 -3.78
CA CYS A 367 -3.44 15.72 -3.64
C CYS A 367 -2.16 16.14 -4.37
N TYR A 368 -1.73 15.36 -5.36
CA TYR A 368 -0.71 15.74 -6.33
C TYR A 368 -0.90 14.97 -7.64
N SER A 369 -0.30 15.48 -8.72
CA SER A 369 -0.11 14.71 -9.95
C SER A 369 1.30 14.90 -10.46
N ILE A 370 1.86 13.87 -11.09
CA ILE A 370 3.16 13.99 -11.75
C ILE A 370 2.92 14.50 -13.17
N ILE A 371 3.52 15.63 -13.52
CA ILE A 371 3.55 16.14 -14.89
C ILE A 371 4.83 15.68 -15.56
N GLU A 372 4.66 14.90 -16.62
CA GLU A 372 5.71 14.40 -17.50
C GLU A 372 5.90 15.29 -18.72
N PRO A 373 7.07 15.24 -19.38
CA PRO A 373 7.28 15.96 -20.62
C PRO A 373 6.38 15.42 -21.73
N ILE A 374 5.71 16.32 -22.45
CA ILE A 374 4.89 15.99 -23.62
C ILE A 374 5.78 15.60 -24.81
N VAL A 375 6.93 16.27 -24.93
CA VAL A 375 7.89 16.08 -26.02
C VAL A 375 9.32 16.30 -25.51
N GLU A 376 10.21 15.44 -25.96
CA GLU A 376 11.67 15.61 -25.88
C GLU A 376 12.23 15.99 -27.26
N LYS A 377 13.14 16.97 -27.31
CA LYS A 377 13.89 17.30 -28.53
C LYS A 377 15.37 17.44 -28.25
N VAL A 378 16.18 16.74 -29.04
CA VAL A 378 17.64 16.85 -29.02
C VAL A 378 18.10 17.83 -30.09
N ILE A 379 18.85 18.87 -29.71
CA ILE A 379 19.45 19.86 -30.60
C ILE A 379 20.95 19.92 -30.32
N GLY A 380 21.75 19.34 -31.21
CA GLY A 380 23.20 19.23 -30.97
C GLY A 380 23.50 18.22 -29.87
N SER A 381 24.19 18.66 -28.81
CA SER A 381 24.48 17.87 -27.60
C SER A 381 23.43 18.01 -26.51
N ASP A 382 22.45 18.89 -26.71
CA ASP A 382 21.56 19.33 -25.64
C ASP A 382 20.16 18.74 -25.83
N THR A 383 19.57 18.29 -24.73
CA THR A 383 18.20 17.76 -24.69
C THR A 383 17.26 18.78 -24.05
N PHE A 384 16.12 19.02 -24.70
CA PHE A 384 15.08 19.95 -24.26
C PHE A 384 13.78 19.20 -24.01
N TYR A 385 13.21 19.42 -22.83
CA TYR A 385 11.98 18.80 -22.36
C TYR A 385 10.85 19.83 -22.36
N TYR A 386 9.75 19.53 -23.06
CA TYR A 386 8.61 20.43 -23.22
C TYR A 386 7.43 19.91 -22.41
N TYR A 387 6.90 20.75 -21.53
CA TYR A 387 5.78 20.44 -20.66
C TYR A 387 4.62 21.37 -20.96
N TYR A 388 3.40 20.94 -20.64
CA TYR A 388 2.28 21.84 -20.44
C TYR A 388 2.02 21.87 -18.93
N LEU A 389 2.24 23.04 -18.33
CA LEU A 389 2.09 23.25 -16.90
C LEU A 389 0.84 24.11 -16.67
N PRO A 390 -0.20 23.58 -16.01
CA PRO A 390 -1.27 24.38 -15.40
C PRO A 390 -0.74 25.48 -14.47
N ASN A 391 -1.56 26.47 -14.13
CA ASN A 391 -1.22 27.40 -13.06
C ASN A 391 -1.10 26.64 -11.72
N GLY A 392 -0.05 26.96 -10.96
CA GLY A 392 0.14 26.48 -9.58
C GLY A 392 1.59 26.19 -9.23
N THR A 393 1.77 25.44 -8.14
CA THR A 393 3.07 25.13 -7.54
C THR A 393 3.60 23.77 -7.99
N TYR A 394 4.89 23.74 -8.34
CA TYR A 394 5.60 22.58 -8.84
C TYR A 394 6.85 22.28 -8.03
N LYS A 395 7.13 20.99 -7.82
CA LYS A 395 8.36 20.51 -7.19
C LYS A 395 9.04 19.41 -7.97
N ALA A 396 10.37 19.41 -7.99
CA ALA A 396 11.17 18.26 -8.43
C ALA A 396 12.54 18.23 -7.75
N PHE A 397 13.29 17.15 -7.98
CA PHE A 397 14.48 16.77 -7.20
C PHE A 397 15.74 16.61 -8.05
#